data_AF-A0A2D6BST6-F1
#
_entry.id   AF-A0A2D6BST6-F1
#
_cell.length_a   1.000
_cell.length_b   1.000
_cell.length_c   1.000
_cell.angle_alpha   90.00
_cell.angle_beta   90.00
_cell.angle_gamma   90.00
#
_symmetry.space_group_name_H-M   'P 1'
#
loop_
_entity.id
_entity.type
_entity.pdbx_description
1 polymer ?
#
loop_
_entity_poly.entity_id
_entity_poly.type
_entity_poly.pdbx_seq_one_letter_code
_entity_poly.pdbx_strand_id
1 'polypeptide(L)'
;MNFEGGPGLRELAAALVLVAALASEARAHDVPHHHHDEGGVTELEEERPERSTLHEVILYVPNRVLDLLDVVRARVRIGPGIAVGVRATQVVDLFIGSYNSLYVGLPGPRGRRLPRSPIGVEDNHGVEVSIIDGATGFGFAPEYGPAEVGAGAQVALGGIDLGVEPWEAIDLIAGFFMIDLRDDDL
;
A
#
# COMPACT_ATOMS: atom_id res chain seq x y z
N MET A 1 -21.39 -41.78 -7.72
CA MET A 1 -20.88 -40.44 -8.08
C MET A 1 -19.63 -40.23 -7.26
N ASN A 2 -18.46 -40.38 -7.89
CA ASN A 2 -17.18 -40.16 -7.23
C ASN A 2 -16.84 -38.69 -7.41
N PHE A 3 -16.75 -37.94 -6.30
CA PHE A 3 -16.20 -36.60 -6.32
C PHE A 3 -14.68 -36.73 -6.40
N GLU A 4 -14.12 -36.44 -7.57
CA GLU A 4 -12.67 -36.29 -7.73
C GLU A 4 -12.22 -35.10 -6.88
N GLY A 5 -11.27 -35.33 -5.98
CA GLY A 5 -10.77 -34.32 -5.05
C GLY A 5 -10.14 -33.17 -5.82
N GLY A 6 -10.70 -31.98 -5.62
CA GLY A 6 -10.12 -30.73 -6.13
C GLY A 6 -8.74 -30.46 -5.54
N PRO A 7 -8.00 -29.51 -6.14
CA PRO A 7 -6.65 -29.18 -5.69
C PRO A 7 -6.65 -28.78 -4.22
N GLY A 8 -5.67 -29.28 -3.47
CA GLY A 8 -5.52 -28.96 -2.06
C GLY A 8 -5.25 -27.48 -1.85
N LEU A 9 -5.63 -26.92 -0.70
CA LEU A 9 -5.42 -25.50 -0.35
C LEU A 9 -3.95 -25.05 -0.56
N ARG A 10 -3.00 -25.97 -0.39
CA ARG A 10 -1.55 -25.76 -0.62
C ARG A 10 -1.20 -25.58 -2.10
N GLU A 11 -1.86 -26.32 -2.99
CA GLU A 11 -1.65 -26.25 -4.43
C GLU A 11 -2.21 -24.94 -4.99
N LEU A 12 -3.36 -24.50 -4.47
CA LEU A 12 -3.92 -23.18 -4.77
C LEU A 12 -3.00 -22.04 -4.31
N ALA A 13 -2.47 -22.11 -3.09
CA ALA A 13 -1.53 -21.10 -2.59
C ALA A 13 -0.24 -21.04 -3.42
N ALA A 14 0.33 -22.18 -3.79
CA ALA A 14 1.53 -22.24 -4.64
C ALA A 14 1.26 -21.70 -6.06
N ALA A 15 0.10 -22.01 -6.63
CA ALA A 15 -0.31 -21.47 -7.93
C ALA A 15 -0.47 -19.93 -7.87
N LEU A 16 -1.04 -19.40 -6.77
CA LEU A 16 -1.21 -17.96 -6.59
C LEU A 16 0.15 -17.23 -6.50
N VAL A 17 1.10 -17.79 -5.75
CA VAL A 17 2.46 -17.24 -5.64
C VAL A 17 3.18 -17.28 -6.98
N LEU A 18 3.04 -18.36 -7.76
CA LEU A 18 3.64 -18.49 -9.08
C LEU A 18 3.04 -17.48 -10.08
N VAL A 19 1.72 -17.30 -10.07
CA VAL A 19 1.05 -16.30 -10.92
C VAL A 19 1.48 -14.89 -10.54
N ALA A 20 1.60 -14.57 -9.25
CA ALA A 20 2.10 -13.28 -8.78
C ALA A 20 3.55 -13.03 -9.23
N ALA A 21 4.42 -14.05 -9.16
CA ALA A 21 5.80 -13.95 -9.62
C ALA A 21 5.90 -13.71 -11.14
N LEU A 22 5.12 -14.44 -11.95
CA LEU A 22 5.09 -14.26 -13.40
C LEU A 22 4.48 -12.92 -13.83
N ALA A 23 3.47 -12.43 -13.11
CA ALA A 23 2.90 -11.10 -13.35
C ALA A 23 3.89 -9.96 -13.02
N SER A 24 4.82 -10.17 -12.08
CA SER A 24 5.87 -9.21 -11.74
C SER A 24 6.89 -9.04 -12.87
N GLU A 25 7.24 -10.09 -13.61
CA GLU A 25 8.21 -10.01 -14.72
C GLU A 25 7.65 -9.30 -15.95
N ALA A 26 6.34 -9.37 -16.18
CA ALA A 26 5.69 -8.74 -17.32
C ALA A 26 5.63 -7.20 -17.24
N ARG A 27 5.91 -6.60 -16.07
CA ARG A 27 5.75 -5.16 -15.81
C ARG A 27 6.99 -4.31 -16.09
N ALA A 28 8.12 -4.93 -16.46
CA ALA A 28 9.37 -4.20 -16.73
C ALA A 28 9.44 -3.55 -18.13
N HIS A 29 8.38 -3.61 -18.94
CA HIS A 29 8.50 -3.30 -20.37
C HIS A 29 7.28 -2.62 -20.99
N ASP A 30 6.83 -1.48 -20.45
CA ASP A 30 6.25 -0.40 -21.28
C ASP A 30 6.01 0.86 -20.43
N VAL A 31 7.00 1.74 -20.34
CA VAL A 31 6.76 3.14 -19.96
C VAL A 31 6.97 3.95 -21.24
N PRO A 32 5.90 4.51 -21.85
CA PRO A 32 6.08 5.39 -23.00
C PRO A 32 6.88 6.60 -22.55
N HIS A 33 8.13 6.68 -23.01
CA HIS A 33 8.95 7.88 -22.87
C HIS A 33 8.29 9.00 -23.68
N HIS A 34 7.52 9.84 -22.99
CA HIS A 34 7.13 11.13 -23.54
C HIS A 34 8.40 11.95 -23.73
N HIS A 35 8.83 12.08 -24.99
CA HIS A 35 9.80 13.07 -25.43
C HIS A 35 9.24 14.47 -25.11
N HIS A 36 9.63 15.00 -23.94
CA HIS A 36 9.48 16.42 -23.66
C HIS A 36 10.54 17.16 -24.47
N ASP A 37 10.06 18.02 -25.38
CA ASP A 37 10.85 18.92 -26.22
C ASP A 37 11.61 19.89 -25.30
N GLU A 38 12.94 19.83 -25.36
CA GLU A 38 13.87 20.58 -24.51
C GLU A 38 13.93 22.06 -24.93
N GLY A 39 13.02 22.85 -24.38
CA GLY A 39 13.24 24.28 -24.22
C GLY A 39 14.34 24.49 -23.18
N GLY A 40 15.56 24.80 -23.63
CA GLY A 40 16.74 25.00 -22.79
C GLY A 40 16.50 25.94 -21.61
N VAL A 41 16.26 25.35 -20.45
CA VAL A 41 16.38 26.00 -19.15
C VAL A 41 17.77 25.65 -18.67
N THR A 42 18.63 26.65 -18.63
CA THR A 42 19.95 26.61 -18.02
C THR A 42 19.86 25.88 -16.68
N GLU A 43 20.44 24.68 -16.60
CA GLU A 43 20.64 23.95 -15.34
C GLU A 43 21.43 24.85 -14.42
N LEU A 44 20.72 25.55 -13.53
CA LEU A 44 21.32 26.06 -12.32
C LEU A 44 21.63 24.82 -11.50
N GLU A 45 22.91 24.42 -11.44
CA GLU A 45 23.41 23.50 -10.42
C GLU A 45 22.94 24.05 -9.06
N GLU A 46 21.82 23.51 -8.55
CA GLU A 46 21.45 23.67 -7.16
C GLU A 46 22.56 23.01 -6.35
N GLU A 47 23.49 23.82 -5.86
CA GLU A 47 24.47 23.39 -4.85
C GLU A 47 23.68 22.80 -3.68
N ARG A 48 23.58 21.47 -3.63
CA ARG A 48 22.97 20.75 -2.51
C ARG A 48 23.78 21.16 -1.27
N PRO A 49 23.17 21.82 -0.28
CA PRO A 49 23.90 22.24 0.90
C PRO A 49 24.53 21.01 1.54
N GLU A 50 25.84 21.07 1.81
CA GLU A 50 26.57 20.01 2.51
C GLU A 50 25.88 19.77 3.86
N ARG A 51 25.00 18.76 3.92
CA ARG A 51 24.33 18.38 5.16
C ARG A 51 25.40 17.80 6.08
N SER A 52 25.54 18.41 7.25
CA SER A 52 26.42 17.89 8.29
C SER A 52 26.02 16.44 8.62
N THR A 53 26.99 15.53 8.64
CA THR A 53 26.80 14.11 9.01
C THR A 53 26.13 13.94 10.37
N LEU A 54 26.29 14.92 11.28
CA LEU A 54 25.58 14.95 12.55
C LEU A 54 24.06 15.08 12.39
N HIS A 55 23.62 15.87 11.40
CA HIS A 55 22.20 16.07 11.12
C HIS A 55 21.54 14.78 10.63
N GLU A 56 22.24 14.05 9.75
CA GLU A 56 21.81 12.74 9.24
C GLU A 56 21.63 11.73 10.39
N VAL A 57 22.61 11.64 11.30
CA VAL A 57 22.53 10.73 12.46
C VAL A 57 21.39 11.10 13.40
N ILE A 58 21.13 12.40 13.62
CA ILE A 58 20.03 12.85 14.50
C ILE A 58 18.67 12.56 13.86
N LEU A 59 18.55 12.76 12.54
CA LEU A 59 17.30 12.51 11.82
C LEU A 59 17.05 11.02 11.54
N TYR A 60 18.08 10.17 11.62
CA TYR A 60 17.96 8.74 11.39
C TYR A 60 16.88 8.09 12.27
N VAL A 61 16.90 8.31 13.59
CA VAL A 61 15.95 7.65 14.51
C VAL A 61 14.49 8.09 14.25
N PRO A 62 14.17 9.40 14.15
CA PRO A 62 12.84 9.85 13.76
C PRO A 62 12.38 9.31 12.40
N ASN A 63 13.29 9.26 11.41
CA ASN A 63 12.97 8.75 10.08
C ASN A 63 12.54 7.29 10.14
N ARG A 64 13.30 6.44 10.84
CA ARG A 64 12.97 5.01 11.00
C ARG A 64 11.65 4.75 11.72
N VAL A 65 11.25 5.64 12.63
CA VAL A 65 9.92 5.57 13.24
C VAL A 65 8.85 5.90 12.22
N LEU A 66 9.04 6.89 11.36
CA LEU A 66 8.08 7.24 10.30
C LEU A 66 7.96 6.12 9.28
N ASP A 67 9.06 5.51 8.86
CA ASP A 67 9.07 4.35 7.97
C ASP A 67 8.24 3.20 8.56
N LEU A 68 8.44 2.88 9.84
CA LEU A 68 7.67 1.85 10.53
C LEU A 68 6.15 2.17 10.55
N LEU A 69 5.78 3.44 10.72
CA LEU A 69 4.38 3.87 10.67
C LEU A 69 3.80 3.80 9.25
N ASP A 70 4.65 3.84 8.22
CA ASP A 70 4.25 3.74 6.81
C ASP A 70 4.16 2.27 6.34
N VAL A 71 4.86 1.35 7.01
CA VAL A 71 4.71 -0.11 6.80
C VAL A 71 3.32 -0.60 7.20
N VAL A 72 2.78 -0.09 8.31
CA VAL A 72 1.58 -0.64 8.95
C VAL A 72 0.40 0.31 8.84
N ARG A 73 -0.69 -0.17 8.24
CA ARG A 73 -2.02 0.43 8.34
C ARG A 73 -2.73 -0.19 9.53
N ALA A 74 -3.21 0.65 10.44
CA ALA A 74 -3.98 0.20 11.59
C ALA A 74 -5.01 1.25 11.96
N ARG A 75 -6.29 0.98 11.65
CA ARG A 75 -7.37 1.94 11.84
C ARG A 75 -8.51 1.32 12.63
N VAL A 76 -9.10 2.14 13.50
CA VAL A 76 -10.34 1.85 14.19
C VAL A 76 -11.43 2.70 13.55
N ARG A 77 -12.54 2.06 13.19
CA ARG A 77 -13.71 2.68 12.57
C ARG A 77 -14.86 2.74 13.57
N ILE A 78 -15.55 3.87 13.60
CA ILE A 78 -16.76 4.10 14.40
C ILE A 78 -17.86 4.62 13.47
N GLY A 79 -18.92 3.83 13.31
CA GLY A 79 -20.06 4.17 12.47
C GLY A 79 -20.89 2.96 12.05
N PRO A 80 -22.14 3.17 11.59
CA PRO A 80 -23.04 2.09 11.21
C PRO A 80 -22.54 1.33 9.97
N GLY A 81 -22.53 0.00 10.04
CA GLY A 81 -22.23 -0.84 8.89
C GLY A 81 -22.02 -2.32 9.22
N ILE A 82 -22.05 -3.14 8.19
CA ILE A 82 -21.58 -4.52 8.22
C ILE A 82 -20.76 -4.72 6.96
N ALA A 83 -19.48 -5.01 7.14
CA ALA A 83 -18.59 -5.28 6.03
C ALA A 83 -17.45 -6.20 6.45
N VAL A 84 -16.94 -6.98 5.50
CA VAL A 84 -15.69 -7.71 5.64
C VAL A 84 -14.93 -7.57 4.35
N GLY A 85 -13.62 -7.33 4.47
CA GLY A 85 -12.72 -7.18 3.35
C GLY A 85 -11.40 -7.88 3.63
N VAL A 86 -10.85 -8.55 2.62
CA VAL A 86 -9.48 -9.05 2.63
C VAL A 86 -8.82 -8.65 1.33
N ARG A 87 -7.59 -8.14 1.43
CA ARG A 87 -6.78 -7.76 0.29
C ARG A 87 -5.46 -8.48 0.33
N ALA A 88 -5.06 -9.00 -0.81
CA ALA A 88 -3.72 -9.46 -1.09
C ALA A 88 -3.25 -8.76 -2.37
N THR A 89 -2.53 -7.64 -2.22
CA THR A 89 -2.06 -6.74 -3.29
C THR A 89 -3.17 -5.94 -4.00
N GLN A 90 -2.81 -4.98 -4.85
CA GLN A 90 -3.76 -4.31 -5.77
C GLN A 90 -4.47 -5.27 -6.72
N VAL A 91 -3.93 -6.48 -6.90
CA VAL A 91 -4.43 -7.45 -7.86
C VAL A 91 -5.60 -8.25 -7.28
N VAL A 92 -5.56 -8.59 -5.98
CA VAL A 92 -6.57 -9.47 -5.36
C VAL A 92 -7.23 -8.76 -4.19
N ASP A 93 -8.46 -8.32 -4.39
CA ASP A 93 -9.31 -7.75 -3.34
C ASP A 93 -10.66 -8.46 -3.31
N LEU A 94 -11.11 -8.79 -2.10
CA LEU A 94 -12.43 -9.30 -1.81
C LEU A 94 -13.06 -8.42 -0.75
N PHE A 95 -14.07 -7.66 -1.13
CA PHE A 95 -14.85 -6.83 -0.22
C PHE A 95 -16.33 -7.18 -0.34
N ILE A 96 -17.03 -7.28 0.79
CA ILE A 96 -18.48 -7.42 0.83
C ILE A 96 -19.05 -6.63 2.00
N GLY A 97 -19.98 -5.73 1.69
CA GLY A 97 -20.81 -5.07 2.68
C GLY A 97 -21.01 -3.59 2.43
N SER A 98 -21.43 -2.89 3.47
CA SER A 98 -21.62 -1.45 3.45
C SER A 98 -21.36 -0.84 4.81
N TYR A 99 -20.69 0.30 4.85
CA TYR A 99 -20.49 1.07 6.07
C TYR A 99 -20.29 2.56 5.78
N ASN A 100 -20.71 3.40 6.74
CA ASN A 100 -20.35 4.80 6.81
C ASN A 100 -19.70 5.02 8.18
N SER A 101 -18.44 5.45 8.21
CA SER A 101 -17.68 5.51 9.46
C SER A 101 -16.69 6.65 9.52
N LEU A 102 -16.47 7.15 10.74
CA LEU A 102 -15.29 7.92 11.08
C LEU A 102 -14.17 6.93 11.42
N TYR A 103 -12.98 7.12 10.88
CA TYR A 103 -11.81 6.33 11.28
C TYR A 103 -10.79 7.18 12.02
N VAL A 104 -10.06 6.53 12.92
CA VAL A 104 -8.82 7.04 13.52
C VAL A 104 -7.75 5.96 13.49
N GLY A 105 -6.53 6.32 13.12
CA GLY A 105 -5.39 5.42 13.20
C GLY A 105 -4.26 5.75 12.22
N LEU A 106 -3.43 4.75 11.98
CA LEU A 106 -2.31 4.83 11.05
C LEU A 106 -2.83 4.71 9.61
N PRO A 107 -2.62 5.73 8.76
CA PRO A 107 -3.15 5.74 7.39
C PRO A 107 -2.50 4.70 6.47
N GLY A 108 -1.36 4.15 6.89
CA GLY A 108 -0.61 3.16 6.12
C GLY A 108 0.29 3.80 5.04
N PRO A 109 0.68 3.01 4.02
CA PRO A 109 1.72 3.36 3.07
C PRO A 109 1.44 4.65 2.31
N ARG A 110 2.46 5.51 2.27
CA ARG A 110 2.41 6.81 1.60
C ARG A 110 2.89 6.62 0.16
N GLY A 111 2.00 6.15 -0.72
CA GLY A 111 2.29 6.12 -2.17
C GLY A 111 2.59 7.50 -2.79
N ARG A 112 2.49 8.59 -2.01
CA ARG A 112 2.86 9.97 -2.35
C ARG A 112 3.48 10.64 -1.12
N ARG A 113 4.41 11.60 -1.32
CA ARG A 113 5.14 12.35 -0.27
C ARG A 113 4.27 13.26 0.63
N LEU A 114 2.94 13.12 0.61
CA LEU A 114 2.04 13.96 1.40
C LEU A 114 1.59 13.20 2.67
N PRO A 115 1.71 13.83 3.86
CA PRO A 115 1.23 13.23 5.10
C PRO A 115 -0.29 13.06 5.03
N ARG A 116 -0.76 11.83 5.27
CA ARG A 116 -2.20 11.53 5.37
C ARG A 116 -2.68 11.80 6.79
N SER A 117 -3.86 12.40 6.91
CA SER A 117 -4.50 12.62 8.21
C SER A 117 -4.78 11.28 8.90
N PRO A 118 -4.45 11.13 10.20
CA PRO A 118 -4.80 9.94 10.97
C PRO A 118 -6.30 9.84 11.26
N ILE A 119 -7.08 10.87 10.91
CA ILE A 119 -8.53 10.94 11.11
C ILE A 119 -9.19 11.24 9.77
N GLY A 120 -10.29 10.56 9.46
CA GLY A 120 -11.09 10.82 8.26
C GLY A 120 -12.44 10.11 8.28
N VAL A 121 -13.22 10.33 7.24
CA VAL A 121 -14.53 9.70 7.04
C VAL A 121 -14.44 8.78 5.83
N GLU A 122 -15.01 7.59 5.95
CA GLU A 122 -15.12 6.59 4.89
C GLU A 122 -16.59 6.22 4.67
N ASP A 123 -16.98 6.14 3.40
CA ASP A 123 -18.25 5.58 2.95
C ASP A 123 -17.95 4.54 1.89
N ASN A 124 -18.32 3.29 2.15
CA ASN A 124 -18.10 2.19 1.23
C ASN A 124 -19.34 1.30 1.16
N HIS A 125 -19.73 0.90 -0.04
CA HIS A 125 -20.87 0.04 -0.29
C HIS A 125 -20.62 -0.81 -1.54
N GLY A 126 -20.74 -2.13 -1.40
CA GLY A 126 -20.64 -3.00 -2.57
C GLY A 126 -20.24 -4.44 -2.27
N VAL A 127 -20.09 -5.16 -3.37
CA VAL A 127 -19.42 -6.45 -3.43
C VAL A 127 -18.35 -6.32 -4.48
N GLU A 128 -17.09 -6.44 -4.08
CA GLU A 128 -15.95 -6.37 -4.96
C GLU A 128 -15.22 -7.71 -4.93
N VAL A 129 -15.00 -8.26 -6.11
CA VAL A 129 -14.10 -9.40 -6.33
C VAL A 129 -13.21 -8.98 -7.48
N SER A 130 -12.03 -8.47 -7.18
CA SER A 130 -11.10 -8.00 -8.19
C SER A 130 -9.92 -8.96 -8.28
N ILE A 131 -9.60 -9.38 -9.51
CA ILE A 131 -8.35 -10.10 -9.86
C ILE A 131 -7.41 -9.17 -10.65
N ILE A 132 -7.93 -8.05 -11.16
CA ILE A 132 -7.18 -7.00 -11.83
C ILE A 132 -8.01 -5.75 -11.56
N ASP A 133 -7.48 -4.84 -10.74
CA ASP A 133 -8.09 -3.54 -10.41
C ASP A 133 -8.24 -2.68 -11.67
N GLY A 134 -9.29 -2.99 -12.44
CA GLY A 134 -9.84 -2.17 -13.52
C GLY A 134 -11.02 -1.34 -13.03
N ALA A 135 -11.33 -1.37 -11.73
CA ALA A 135 -12.39 -0.59 -11.14
C ALA A 135 -11.85 0.79 -10.75
N THR A 136 -11.59 1.63 -11.75
CA THR A 136 -11.57 3.08 -11.55
C THR A 136 -12.96 3.54 -11.11
N GLY A 137 -13.27 3.40 -9.81
CA GLY A 137 -14.62 3.54 -9.28
C GLY A 137 -14.68 4.38 -8.02
N PHE A 138 -15.01 5.66 -8.19
CA PHE A 138 -15.52 6.58 -7.16
C PHE A 138 -14.60 6.93 -5.99
N GLY A 139 -13.42 7.52 -6.23
CA GLY A 139 -12.75 8.63 -5.48
C GLY A 139 -12.74 8.71 -3.94
N PHE A 140 -13.26 7.72 -3.22
CA PHE A 140 -13.49 7.66 -1.78
C PHE A 140 -12.96 6.34 -1.20
N ALA A 141 -12.48 5.43 -2.07
CA ALA A 141 -11.75 4.24 -1.64
C ALA A 141 -10.39 4.66 -1.05
N PRO A 142 -9.92 4.02 0.02
CA PRO A 142 -8.60 4.31 0.55
C PRO A 142 -7.54 4.03 -0.51
N GLU A 143 -6.54 4.91 -0.65
CA GLU A 143 -5.42 4.65 -1.54
C GLU A 143 -4.52 3.55 -0.91
N TYR A 144 -4.41 2.41 -1.59
CA TYR A 144 -3.64 1.25 -1.14
C TYR A 144 -2.33 1.12 -1.92
N GLY A 145 -1.28 0.65 -1.22
CA GLY A 145 -0.01 0.35 -1.87
C GLY A 145 -0.12 -0.84 -2.84
N PRO A 146 0.78 -0.93 -3.83
CA PRO A 146 0.73 -1.96 -4.87
C PRO A 146 0.84 -3.38 -4.33
N ALA A 147 1.61 -3.60 -3.26
CA ALA A 147 1.79 -4.91 -2.66
C ALA A 147 1.07 -5.05 -1.30
N GLU A 148 0.17 -4.13 -0.94
CA GLU A 148 -0.47 -4.11 0.39
C GLU A 148 -1.28 -5.39 0.63
N VAL A 149 -1.04 -6.03 1.77
CA VAL A 149 -1.85 -7.14 2.27
C VAL A 149 -2.60 -6.66 3.50
N GLY A 150 -3.93 -6.81 3.50
CA GLY A 150 -4.75 -6.29 4.58
C GLY A 150 -6.05 -7.03 4.79
N ALA A 151 -6.67 -6.78 5.93
CA ALA A 151 -7.98 -7.28 6.27
C ALA A 151 -8.73 -6.25 7.12
N GLY A 152 -10.02 -6.13 6.85
CA GLY A 152 -10.91 -5.23 7.56
C GLY A 152 -12.24 -5.90 7.89
N ALA A 153 -12.81 -5.54 9.02
CA ALA A 153 -14.14 -5.96 9.42
C ALA A 153 -14.86 -4.81 10.10
N GLN A 154 -16.12 -4.59 9.71
CA GLN A 154 -17.06 -3.67 10.35
C GLN A 154 -18.26 -4.49 10.81
N VAL A 155 -18.64 -4.33 12.09
CA VAL A 155 -19.83 -4.97 12.65
C VAL A 155 -20.59 -3.94 13.49
N ALA A 156 -21.83 -3.67 13.07
CA ALA A 156 -22.72 -2.70 13.70
C ALA A 156 -22.09 -1.30 13.76
N LEU A 157 -21.52 -0.90 14.91
CA LEU A 157 -20.97 0.45 15.12
C LEU A 157 -19.44 0.49 15.13
N GLY A 158 -18.77 -0.66 15.18
CA GLY A 158 -17.33 -0.74 15.34
C GLY A 158 -16.67 -1.55 14.23
N GLY A 159 -15.49 -1.12 13.81
CA GLY A 159 -14.67 -1.89 12.90
C GLY A 159 -13.18 -1.67 13.08
N ILE A 160 -12.43 -2.58 12.48
CA ILE A 160 -10.98 -2.57 12.44
C ILE A 160 -10.52 -2.72 10.99
N ASP A 161 -9.39 -2.11 10.68
CA ASP A 161 -8.73 -2.19 9.38
C ASP A 161 -7.24 -2.32 9.61
N LEU A 162 -6.67 -3.45 9.19
CA LEU A 162 -5.26 -3.75 9.36
C LEU A 162 -4.67 -4.01 7.99
N GLY A 163 -3.49 -3.47 7.72
CA GLY A 163 -2.77 -3.67 6.49
C GLY A 163 -1.27 -3.57 6.70
N VAL A 164 -0.51 -4.26 5.88
CA VAL A 164 0.96 -4.20 5.85
C VAL A 164 1.38 -4.08 4.40
N GLU A 165 2.32 -3.18 4.11
CA GLU A 165 2.99 -3.11 2.82
C GLU A 165 4.35 -3.81 2.90
N PRO A 166 4.47 -5.02 2.30
CA PRO A 166 5.71 -5.78 2.39
C PRO A 166 6.90 -5.04 1.79
N TRP A 167 6.68 -4.19 0.78
CA TRP A 167 7.76 -3.43 0.14
C TRP A 167 8.39 -2.41 1.09
N GLU A 168 7.57 -1.66 1.82
CA GLU A 168 8.03 -0.74 2.88
C GLU A 168 8.72 -1.52 4.01
N ALA A 169 8.24 -2.72 4.31
CA ALA A 169 8.84 -3.54 5.37
C ALA A 169 10.26 -3.99 4.98
N ILE A 170 10.48 -4.32 3.71
CA ILE A 170 11.79 -4.65 3.16
C ILE A 170 12.72 -3.44 3.22
N ASP A 171 12.21 -2.27 2.83
CA ASP A 171 12.98 -1.02 2.86
C ASP A 171 13.38 -0.62 4.28
N LEU A 172 12.47 -0.70 5.26
CA LEU A 172 12.77 -0.50 6.68
C LEU A 172 13.89 -1.45 7.17
N ILE A 173 13.85 -2.71 6.75
CA ILE A 173 14.89 -3.70 7.10
C ILE A 173 16.21 -3.34 6.43
N ALA A 174 16.20 -2.95 5.16
CA ALA A 174 17.40 -2.51 4.43
C ALA A 174 18.02 -1.25 5.06
N GLY A 175 17.18 -0.29 5.46
CA GLY A 175 17.59 0.95 6.13
C GLY A 175 18.26 0.71 7.49
N PHE A 176 17.98 -0.41 8.16
CA PHE A 176 18.71 -0.82 9.36
C PHE A 176 20.19 -1.17 9.06
N PHE A 177 20.47 -1.60 7.83
CA PHE A 177 21.82 -1.88 7.32
C PHE A 177 22.41 -0.70 6.53
N MET A 178 21.82 0.49 6.64
CA MET A 178 22.22 1.70 5.87
C MET A 178 22.12 1.51 4.35
N ILE A 179 21.20 0.66 3.89
CA ILE A 179 20.88 0.49 2.47
C ILE A 179 19.53 1.18 2.23
N ASP A 180 19.54 2.21 1.39
CA ASP A 180 18.33 2.89 0.91
C ASP A 180 17.95 2.28 -0.45
N LEU A 181 16.79 1.61 -0.52
CA LEU A 181 16.32 1.00 -1.78
C LEU A 181 15.41 1.94 -2.57
N ARG A 182 14.91 3.00 -1.96
CA ARG A 182 13.93 3.92 -2.56
C ARG A 182 14.50 5.28 -2.90
N ASP A 183 15.73 5.57 -2.49
CA ASP A 183 16.38 6.86 -2.61
C ASP A 183 15.50 7.99 -2.05
N ASP A 184 14.67 7.71 -1.03
CA ASP A 184 13.80 8.68 -0.38
C ASP A 184 14.39 9.22 0.94
N ASP A 185 15.52 8.65 1.39
CA ASP A 185 16.22 9.05 2.61
C ASP A 185 17.44 9.98 2.37
N LEU A 186 17.63 10.52 1.15
CA LEU A 186 18.69 11.48 0.77
C LEU A 186 18.20 12.89 0.42
#